data_AF-A0A849QF19-F1
#
_entry.id   AF-A0A849QF19-F1
#
_cell.length_a   1.000
_cell.length_b   1.000
_cell.length_c   1.000
_cell.angle_alpha   90.00
_cell.angle_beta   90.00
_cell.angle_gamma   90.00
#
_symmetry.space_group_name_H-M   'P 1'
#
loop_
_entity.id
_entity.type
_entity.pdbx_description
1 polymer ?
#
loop_
_entity_poly.entity_id
_entity_poly.type
_entity_poly.pdbx_seq_one_letter_code
_entity_poly.pdbx_strand_id
1 'polypeptide(L)'
;MTVIKVVKENPLERLLKASRKRVAETEERDKLDEIANTIGDRRERDLLDLLASIEAKDGWGTAIQFLIKSAKSTYSAPIGAGSGQRRIEPLKYREVIFAIFSSAGLEPVNCDTVALLDELRDEESMVTATRAFAAKVQDLAIEQFQSGDAFFFDLTSMSSSLPTDLIKMAEAIHKKRMHELVIPVSRKQAHLEKLWHSEYGRIALAEQGVKGNRLPLSDLDSVLSVIQLRTGYRPMTKDDDDSLEVPEVSPSNVEYGNLLAMMTNQDIDGLGLLGSKYSLSLLSTVLESAIAAYQQDKSTNMFRRFISCMSSHVQVRSLNSLATFERVMQLDNSRLVTPVTVALGNFYHESAGSVLIELACRTRSKEVEAASITSITNIHRKCPEVEVVLDKALASECRNRGRLRRFQKRILKTSRTKYYK
;
A
#
# COMPACT_ATOMS: atom_id res chain seq x y z
N MET A 1 -30.99 -54.98 -30.79
CA MET A 1 -31.69 -53.72 -30.45
C MET A 1 -31.29 -53.33 -29.04
N THR A 2 -30.44 -52.32 -28.89
CA THR A 2 -29.98 -51.83 -27.58
C THR A 2 -30.90 -50.69 -27.14
N VAL A 3 -31.71 -50.91 -26.12
CA VAL A 3 -32.59 -49.89 -25.55
C VAL A 3 -31.78 -49.02 -24.61
N ILE A 4 -31.48 -47.79 -25.03
CA ILE A 4 -30.90 -46.76 -24.16
C ILE A 4 -32.01 -46.30 -23.21
N LYS A 5 -31.92 -46.70 -21.93
CA LYS A 5 -32.75 -46.11 -20.85
C LYS A 5 -32.27 -44.68 -20.61
N VAL A 6 -33.00 -43.70 -21.15
CA VAL A 6 -32.87 -42.30 -20.73
C VAL A 6 -33.48 -42.19 -19.34
N VAL A 7 -32.65 -42.22 -18.31
CA VAL A 7 -33.06 -41.88 -16.95
C VAL A 7 -33.39 -40.38 -16.94
N LYS A 8 -34.67 -40.03 -16.97
CA LYS A 8 -35.12 -38.65 -16.76
C LYS A 8 -34.90 -38.32 -15.28
N GLU A 9 -33.85 -37.55 -14.99
CA GLU A 9 -33.63 -36.96 -13.66
C GLU A 9 -34.90 -36.27 -13.15
N ASN A 10 -35.25 -36.54 -11.89
CA ASN A 10 -36.43 -35.97 -11.24
C ASN A 10 -36.33 -34.42 -11.21
N PRO A 11 -37.37 -33.67 -11.62
CA PRO A 11 -37.37 -32.21 -11.58
C PRO A 11 -37.01 -31.62 -10.22
N LEU A 12 -37.40 -32.30 -9.12
CA LEU A 12 -37.06 -31.88 -7.75
C LEU A 12 -35.57 -32.06 -7.44
N GLU A 13 -34.95 -33.15 -7.88
CA GLU A 13 -33.51 -33.39 -7.71
C GLU A 13 -32.69 -32.38 -8.53
N ARG A 14 -33.13 -32.05 -9.74
CA ARG A 14 -32.54 -30.97 -10.55
C ARG A 14 -32.62 -29.62 -9.85
N LEU A 15 -33.76 -29.30 -9.26
CA LEU A 15 -33.96 -28.03 -8.56
C LEU A 15 -33.12 -27.94 -7.28
N LEU A 16 -33.03 -29.03 -6.50
CA LEU A 16 -32.18 -29.09 -5.31
C LEU A 16 -30.68 -29.02 -5.66
N LYS A 17 -30.24 -29.71 -6.72
CA LYS A 17 -28.85 -29.63 -7.21
C LYS A 17 -28.51 -28.23 -7.70
N ALA A 18 -29.43 -27.58 -8.43
CA ALA A 18 -29.25 -26.19 -8.87
C ALA A 18 -29.22 -25.21 -7.69
N SER A 19 -30.06 -25.40 -6.68
CA SER A 19 -30.06 -24.58 -5.46
C SER A 19 -28.77 -24.73 -4.68
N ARG A 20 -28.30 -25.97 -4.43
CA ARG A 20 -27.01 -26.22 -3.76
C ARG A 20 -25.85 -25.61 -4.51
N LYS A 21 -25.83 -25.72 -5.85
CA LYS A 21 -24.79 -25.11 -6.67
C LYS A 21 -24.78 -23.58 -6.54
N ARG A 22 -25.95 -22.93 -6.57
CA ARG A 22 -26.06 -21.48 -6.38
C ARG A 22 -25.60 -21.03 -4.99
N VAL A 23 -25.93 -21.79 -3.94
CA VAL A 23 -25.45 -21.50 -2.58
C VAL A 23 -23.93 -21.57 -2.52
N ALA A 24 -23.33 -22.64 -3.06
CA ALA A 24 -21.88 -22.79 -3.13
C ALA A 24 -21.19 -21.67 -3.95
N GLU A 25 -21.75 -21.32 -5.11
CA GLU A 25 -21.27 -20.20 -5.94
C GLU A 25 -21.35 -18.85 -5.20
N THR A 26 -22.39 -18.66 -4.36
CA THR A 26 -22.55 -17.44 -3.55
C THR A 26 -21.52 -17.41 -2.42
N GLU A 27 -21.34 -18.52 -1.69
CA GLU A 27 -20.34 -18.64 -0.64
C GLU A 27 -18.91 -18.43 -1.17
N GLU A 28 -18.60 -19.00 -2.34
CA GLU A 28 -17.31 -18.79 -3.02
C GLU A 28 -17.10 -17.31 -3.34
N ARG A 29 -18.12 -16.65 -3.89
CA ARG A 29 -18.07 -15.23 -4.20
C ARG A 29 -17.87 -14.37 -2.96
N ASP A 30 -18.59 -14.67 -1.88
CA ASP A 30 -18.49 -13.91 -0.63
C ASP A 30 -17.08 -14.03 -0.03
N LYS A 31 -16.48 -15.22 -0.05
CA LYS A 31 -15.07 -15.45 0.37
C LYS A 31 -14.09 -14.68 -0.51
N LEU A 32 -14.27 -14.72 -1.84
CA LEU A 32 -13.41 -14.02 -2.79
C LEU A 32 -13.49 -12.50 -2.59
N ASP A 33 -14.70 -11.97 -2.38
CA ASP A 33 -14.92 -10.55 -2.10
C ASP A 33 -14.25 -10.18 -0.77
N GLU A 34 -14.31 -11.02 0.26
CA GLU A 34 -13.67 -10.76 1.56
C GLU A 34 -12.12 -10.72 1.46
N ILE A 35 -11.53 -11.65 0.71
CA ILE A 35 -10.10 -11.66 0.40
C ILE A 35 -9.70 -10.43 -0.42
N ALA A 36 -10.50 -10.07 -1.43
CA ALA A 36 -10.23 -8.88 -2.23
C ALA A 36 -10.28 -7.60 -1.40
N ASN A 37 -11.24 -7.50 -0.47
CA ASN A 37 -11.32 -6.38 0.47
C ASN A 37 -10.13 -6.35 1.42
N THR A 38 -9.73 -7.46 2.04
CA THR A 38 -8.56 -7.48 2.95
C THR A 38 -7.27 -7.10 2.25
N ILE A 39 -7.04 -7.57 1.01
CA ILE A 39 -5.89 -7.16 0.19
C ILE A 39 -5.99 -5.67 -0.18
N GLY A 40 -7.12 -5.23 -0.72
CA GLY A 40 -7.35 -3.84 -1.13
C GLY A 40 -7.21 -2.85 0.03
N ASP A 41 -7.54 -3.32 1.24
CA ASP A 41 -7.45 -2.59 2.50
C ASP A 41 -6.09 -2.65 3.19
N ARG A 42 -5.15 -3.50 2.73
CA ARG A 42 -3.90 -3.85 3.44
C ARG A 42 -4.15 -4.28 4.88
N ARG A 43 -5.03 -5.27 5.05
CA ARG A 43 -5.33 -5.92 6.33
C ARG A 43 -4.69 -7.30 6.35
N GLU A 44 -3.35 -7.37 6.40
CA GLU A 44 -2.60 -8.62 6.27
C GLU A 44 -2.97 -9.63 7.36
N ARG A 45 -3.18 -9.19 8.62
CA ARG A 45 -3.61 -10.07 9.72
C ARG A 45 -4.94 -10.75 9.42
N ASP A 46 -5.94 -9.97 9.01
CA ASP A 46 -7.27 -10.50 8.68
C ASP A 46 -7.20 -11.45 7.48
N LEU A 47 -6.34 -11.16 6.50
CA LEU A 47 -6.12 -12.06 5.37
C LEU A 47 -5.53 -13.40 5.84
N LEU A 48 -4.54 -13.39 6.75
CA LEU A 48 -3.99 -14.62 7.33
C LEU A 48 -5.05 -15.45 8.04
N ASP A 49 -5.90 -14.81 8.86
CA ASP A 49 -6.99 -15.49 9.57
C ASP A 49 -8.01 -16.12 8.59
N LEU A 50 -8.34 -15.42 7.50
CA LEU A 50 -9.22 -15.92 6.45
C LEU A 50 -8.61 -17.11 5.71
N LEU A 51 -7.33 -17.03 5.35
CA LEU A 51 -6.63 -18.12 4.67
C LEU A 51 -6.53 -19.36 5.56
N ALA A 52 -6.20 -19.19 6.85
CA ALA A 52 -6.16 -20.29 7.81
C ALA A 52 -7.53 -20.95 7.98
N SER A 53 -8.61 -20.17 8.01
CA SER A 53 -9.98 -20.68 8.06
C SER A 53 -10.35 -21.49 6.81
N ILE A 54 -9.96 -21.02 5.63
CA ILE A 54 -10.17 -21.73 4.36
C ILE A 54 -9.35 -23.01 4.31
N GLU A 55 -8.07 -22.96 4.70
CA GLU A 55 -7.18 -24.11 4.75
C GLU A 55 -7.74 -25.21 5.67
N ALA A 56 -8.19 -24.85 6.87
CA ALA A 56 -8.77 -25.79 7.82
C ALA A 56 -10.05 -26.47 7.32
N LYS A 57 -10.83 -25.80 6.45
CA LYS A 57 -12.11 -26.30 5.95
C LYS A 57 -12.00 -27.04 4.62
N ASP A 58 -11.27 -26.45 3.67
CA ASP A 58 -11.27 -26.79 2.24
C ASP A 58 -9.85 -27.10 1.72
N GLY A 59 -8.81 -27.01 2.56
CA GLY A 59 -7.41 -27.29 2.21
C GLY A 59 -6.64 -26.11 1.62
N TRP A 60 -5.30 -26.16 1.71
CA TRP A 60 -4.40 -25.10 1.25
C TRP A 60 -4.54 -24.76 -0.25
N GLY A 61 -4.66 -25.78 -1.10
CA GLY A 61 -4.85 -25.57 -2.54
C GLY A 61 -6.07 -24.69 -2.86
N THR A 62 -7.13 -24.76 -2.05
CA THR A 62 -8.31 -23.90 -2.18
C THR A 62 -7.99 -22.45 -1.77
N ALA A 63 -7.23 -22.25 -0.68
CA ALA A 63 -6.79 -20.93 -0.24
C ALA A 63 -5.94 -20.24 -1.32
N ILE A 64 -4.99 -20.96 -1.94
CA ILE A 64 -4.19 -20.49 -3.08
C ILE A 64 -5.07 -20.09 -4.26
N GLN A 65 -6.08 -20.90 -4.62
CA GLN A 65 -6.99 -20.55 -5.71
C GLN A 65 -7.74 -19.24 -5.46
N PHE A 66 -8.15 -18.97 -4.22
CA PHE A 66 -8.75 -17.70 -3.86
C PHE A 66 -7.77 -16.53 -3.97
N LEU A 67 -6.52 -16.70 -3.54
CA LEU A 67 -5.47 -15.69 -3.72
C LEU A 67 -5.20 -15.40 -5.19
N ILE A 68 -5.12 -16.42 -6.04
CA ILE A 68 -4.93 -16.26 -7.49
C ILE A 68 -6.12 -15.52 -8.12
N LYS A 69 -7.35 -15.91 -7.77
CA LYS A 69 -8.58 -15.26 -8.28
C LYS A 69 -8.66 -13.80 -7.86
N SER A 70 -8.23 -13.45 -6.65
CA SER A 70 -8.36 -12.10 -6.11
C SER A 70 -7.52 -11.06 -6.84
N ALA A 71 -6.44 -11.45 -7.53
CA ALA A 71 -5.60 -10.55 -8.35
C ALA A 71 -6.39 -9.75 -9.41
N LYS A 72 -7.55 -10.27 -9.84
CA LYS A 72 -8.44 -9.63 -10.82
C LYS A 72 -9.77 -9.18 -10.22
N SER A 73 -9.97 -9.36 -8.92
CA SER A 73 -11.20 -9.00 -8.23
C SER A 73 -11.30 -7.50 -7.99
N THR A 74 -12.53 -7.07 -7.69
CA THR A 74 -12.81 -5.74 -7.18
C THR A 74 -13.01 -5.81 -5.67
N TYR A 75 -12.68 -4.71 -5.01
CA TYR A 75 -12.96 -4.50 -3.60
C TYR A 75 -13.80 -3.26 -3.42
N SER A 76 -14.48 -3.18 -2.28
CA SER A 76 -15.28 -2.01 -1.91
C SER A 76 -14.33 -0.86 -1.63
N ALA A 77 -14.21 0.05 -2.58
CA ALA A 77 -13.47 1.27 -2.36
C ALA A 77 -14.31 2.17 -1.44
N PRO A 78 -13.70 2.77 -0.41
CA PRO A 78 -14.45 3.62 0.50
C PRO A 78 -15.02 4.87 -0.20
N ILE A 79 -15.98 5.50 0.47
CA ILE A 79 -16.72 6.68 -0.01
C ILE A 79 -15.72 7.80 -0.36
N GLY A 80 -15.54 8.02 -1.66
CA GLY A 80 -14.78 9.10 -2.28
C GLY A 80 -15.41 9.50 -3.62
N ALA A 81 -14.79 10.42 -4.36
CA ALA A 81 -15.25 10.78 -5.71
C ALA A 81 -14.93 9.63 -6.68
N GLY A 82 -15.83 8.66 -6.85
CA GLY A 82 -15.64 7.52 -7.75
C GLY A 82 -16.65 6.38 -7.56
N SER A 83 -16.48 5.31 -8.34
CA SER A 83 -17.28 4.09 -8.19
C SER A 83 -17.03 3.43 -6.83
N GLY A 84 -18.07 2.94 -6.16
CA GLY A 84 -17.98 2.24 -4.87
C GLY A 84 -17.23 0.90 -4.92
N GLN A 85 -16.76 0.49 -6.10
CA GLN A 85 -15.91 -0.67 -6.30
C GLN A 85 -14.71 -0.30 -7.16
N ARG A 86 -13.57 -0.92 -6.86
CA ARG A 86 -12.30 -0.71 -7.55
C ARG A 86 -11.53 -2.02 -7.68
N ARG A 87 -10.78 -2.19 -8.77
CA ARG A 87 -9.89 -3.36 -8.93
C ARG A 87 -8.70 -3.24 -7.98
N ILE A 88 -8.24 -4.36 -7.44
CA ILE A 88 -6.99 -4.38 -6.65
C ILE A 88 -5.83 -3.90 -7.52
N GLU A 89 -5.05 -2.97 -6.98
CA GLU A 89 -3.88 -2.43 -7.65
C GLU A 89 -2.75 -3.47 -7.71
N PRO A 90 -2.01 -3.57 -8.83
CA PRO A 90 -1.07 -4.67 -9.07
C PRO A 90 0.09 -4.71 -8.07
N LEU A 91 0.73 -3.56 -7.78
CA LEU A 91 1.82 -3.54 -6.80
C LEU A 91 1.31 -3.69 -5.37
N LYS A 92 0.10 -3.19 -5.06
CA LYS A 92 -0.54 -3.47 -3.76
C LYS A 92 -0.76 -4.96 -3.56
N TYR A 93 -1.40 -5.63 -4.54
CA TYR A 93 -1.63 -7.07 -4.50
C TYR A 93 -0.32 -7.81 -4.21
N ARG A 94 0.71 -7.52 -5.01
CA ARG A 94 2.03 -8.12 -4.86
C ARG A 94 2.63 -7.88 -3.48
N GLU A 95 2.64 -6.65 -3.00
CA GLU A 95 3.21 -6.31 -1.69
C GLU A 95 2.49 -7.01 -0.53
N VAL A 96 1.16 -7.15 -0.60
CA VAL A 96 0.40 -7.90 0.40
C VAL A 96 0.71 -9.39 0.35
N ILE A 97 0.80 -9.99 -0.84
CA ILE A 97 1.18 -11.41 -0.99
C ILE A 97 2.57 -11.67 -0.40
N PHE A 98 3.56 -10.84 -0.73
CA PHE A 98 4.90 -10.99 -0.18
C PHE A 98 4.93 -10.82 1.34
N ALA A 99 4.11 -9.91 1.89
CA ALA A 99 4.00 -9.72 3.33
C ALA A 99 3.44 -10.96 4.05
N ILE A 100 2.36 -11.58 3.55
CA ILE A 100 1.76 -12.77 4.19
C ILE A 100 2.68 -14.00 4.14
N PHE A 101 3.59 -14.07 3.17
CA PHE A 101 4.61 -15.11 3.07
C PHE A 101 5.97 -14.69 3.68
N SER A 102 6.00 -13.67 4.54
CA SER A 102 7.21 -13.25 5.28
C SER A 102 8.40 -12.85 4.40
N SER A 103 8.13 -12.39 3.18
CA SER A 103 9.12 -11.95 2.18
C SER A 103 8.99 -10.44 1.86
N ALA A 104 8.47 -9.65 2.79
CA ALA A 104 8.43 -8.19 2.67
C ALA A 104 9.85 -7.64 2.43
N GLY A 105 9.98 -6.64 1.55
CA GLY A 105 11.24 -6.07 1.10
C GLY A 105 11.84 -6.74 -0.16
N LEU A 106 11.38 -7.95 -0.53
CA LEU A 106 11.81 -8.67 -1.73
C LEU A 106 10.79 -8.62 -2.86
N GLU A 107 9.73 -7.82 -2.73
CA GLU A 107 8.70 -7.65 -3.74
C GLU A 107 9.24 -7.31 -5.15
N PRO A 108 10.32 -6.54 -5.35
CA PRO A 108 10.76 -6.17 -6.70
C PRO A 108 11.36 -7.29 -7.56
N VAL A 109 11.43 -8.53 -7.05
CA VAL A 109 12.00 -9.66 -7.83
C VAL A 109 11.29 -9.84 -9.18
N ASN A 110 12.04 -10.21 -10.22
CA ASN A 110 11.50 -10.35 -11.58
C ASN A 110 10.71 -11.66 -11.77
N CYS A 111 9.46 -11.67 -11.33
CA CYS A 111 8.55 -12.79 -11.51
C CYS A 111 7.08 -12.36 -11.48
N ASP A 112 6.22 -13.18 -12.08
CA ASP A 112 4.78 -13.02 -11.98
C ASP A 112 4.26 -13.56 -10.63
N THR A 113 3.53 -12.74 -9.88
CA THR A 113 3.02 -13.10 -8.54
C THR A 113 2.04 -14.27 -8.61
N VAL A 114 1.21 -14.35 -9.66
CA VAL A 114 0.21 -15.41 -9.80
C VAL A 114 0.88 -16.74 -10.14
N ALA A 115 1.90 -16.73 -11.00
CA ALA A 115 2.72 -17.91 -11.28
C ALA A 115 3.41 -18.43 -10.01
N LEU A 116 3.99 -17.54 -9.19
CA LEU A 116 4.56 -17.95 -7.90
C LEU A 116 3.52 -18.59 -6.97
N LEU A 117 2.30 -18.05 -6.90
CA LEU A 117 1.24 -18.65 -6.10
C LEU A 117 0.78 -20.01 -6.64
N ASP A 118 0.78 -20.19 -7.95
CA ASP A 118 0.39 -21.45 -8.61
C ASP A 118 1.37 -22.58 -8.25
N GLU A 119 2.67 -22.28 -8.20
CA GLU A 119 3.72 -23.22 -7.77
C GLU A 119 3.51 -23.72 -6.32
N LEU A 120 2.90 -22.92 -5.45
CA LEU A 120 2.63 -23.28 -4.06
C LEU A 120 1.37 -24.11 -3.87
N ARG A 121 0.60 -24.39 -4.93
CA ARG A 121 -0.71 -25.06 -4.81
C ARG A 121 -0.63 -26.44 -4.18
N ASP A 122 0.45 -27.16 -4.49
CA ASP A 122 0.63 -28.56 -4.10
C ASP A 122 1.35 -28.71 -2.75
N GLU A 123 1.66 -27.60 -2.07
CA GLU A 123 2.21 -27.59 -0.73
C GLU A 123 1.19 -28.08 0.30
N GLU A 124 1.67 -28.70 1.38
CA GLU A 124 0.79 -29.33 2.39
C GLU A 124 -0.01 -28.30 3.21
N SER A 125 0.59 -27.14 3.47
CA SER A 125 0.03 -26.11 4.35
C SER A 125 0.55 -24.72 4.02
N MET A 126 -0.02 -23.69 4.65
CA MET A 126 0.53 -22.34 4.58
C MET A 126 1.98 -22.25 5.08
N VAL A 127 2.36 -23.05 6.09
CA VAL A 127 3.71 -22.99 6.69
C VAL A 127 4.77 -23.53 5.72
N THR A 128 4.49 -24.65 5.06
CA THR A 128 5.39 -25.22 4.04
C THR A 128 5.46 -24.31 2.83
N ALA A 129 4.32 -23.76 2.40
CA ALA A 129 4.26 -22.82 1.29
C ALA A 129 5.04 -21.53 1.56
N THR A 130 5.01 -21.01 2.79
CA THR A 130 5.81 -19.84 3.19
C THR A 130 7.30 -20.10 3.06
N ARG A 131 7.77 -21.29 3.44
CA ARG A 131 9.19 -21.65 3.30
C ARG A 131 9.58 -21.80 1.83
N ALA A 132 8.77 -22.48 1.04
CA ALA A 132 9.00 -22.66 -0.40
C ALA A 132 9.02 -21.32 -1.14
N PHE A 133 8.05 -20.45 -0.86
CA PHE A 133 7.97 -19.10 -1.42
C PHE A 133 9.20 -18.25 -1.05
N ALA A 134 9.57 -18.24 0.23
CA ALA A 134 10.73 -17.50 0.70
C ALA A 134 12.03 -17.96 0.03
N ALA A 135 12.25 -19.28 -0.07
CA ALA A 135 13.43 -19.83 -0.74
C ALA A 135 13.49 -19.41 -2.21
N LYS A 136 12.38 -19.59 -2.95
CA LYS A 136 12.29 -19.22 -4.37
C LYS A 136 12.54 -17.73 -4.60
N VAL A 137 11.93 -16.87 -3.79
CA VAL A 137 12.10 -15.41 -3.90
C VAL A 137 13.51 -14.99 -3.54
N GLN A 138 14.15 -15.63 -2.56
CA GLN A 138 15.55 -15.36 -2.22
C GLN A 138 16.50 -15.74 -3.36
N ASP A 139 16.31 -16.90 -3.99
CA ASP A 139 17.12 -17.32 -5.14
C ASP A 139 16.99 -16.31 -6.30
N LEU A 140 15.76 -15.90 -6.63
CA LEU A 140 15.50 -14.88 -7.64
C LEU A 140 16.13 -13.53 -7.27
N ALA A 141 16.10 -13.13 -6.00
CA ALA A 141 16.72 -11.89 -5.54
C ALA A 141 18.25 -11.94 -5.69
N ILE A 142 18.88 -13.08 -5.39
CA ILE A 142 20.33 -13.27 -5.57
C ILE A 142 20.69 -13.14 -7.05
N GLU A 143 19.96 -13.81 -7.94
CA GLU A 143 20.19 -13.72 -9.39
C GLU A 143 20.04 -12.28 -9.90
N GLN A 144 19.00 -11.58 -9.45
CA GLN A 144 18.75 -10.19 -9.80
C GLN A 144 19.85 -9.26 -9.29
N PHE A 145 20.32 -9.44 -8.06
CA PHE A 145 21.44 -8.70 -7.49
C PHE A 145 22.75 -8.95 -8.24
N GLN A 146 23.01 -10.18 -8.69
CA GLN A 146 24.16 -10.52 -9.53
C GLN A 146 24.12 -9.83 -10.90
N SER A 147 22.92 -9.65 -11.48
CA SER A 147 22.73 -8.85 -12.70
C SER A 147 22.93 -7.34 -12.48
N GLY A 148 23.07 -6.93 -11.22
CA GLY A 148 23.22 -5.56 -10.80
C GLY A 148 21.91 -4.83 -10.54
N ASP A 149 20.74 -5.39 -10.86
CA ASP A 149 19.44 -4.80 -10.52
C ASP A 149 19.17 -4.93 -9.01
N ALA A 150 19.06 -3.80 -8.33
CA ALA A 150 18.70 -3.72 -6.92
C ALA A 150 17.63 -2.64 -6.68
N PHE A 151 16.71 -2.47 -7.63
CA PHE A 151 15.68 -1.43 -7.56
C PHE A 151 14.57 -1.77 -6.56
N PHE A 152 14.21 -0.82 -5.69
CA PHE A 152 13.09 -0.89 -4.75
C PHE A 152 13.20 -1.95 -3.65
N PHE A 153 14.33 -2.65 -3.54
CA PHE A 153 14.55 -3.60 -2.44
C PHE A 153 14.65 -2.82 -1.13
N ASP A 154 13.74 -3.11 -0.19
CA ASP A 154 13.66 -2.37 1.07
C ASP A 154 14.35 -3.12 2.19
N LEU A 155 15.62 -2.76 2.43
CA LEU A 155 16.42 -3.31 3.52
C LEU A 155 15.78 -3.13 4.90
N THR A 156 14.96 -2.09 5.10
CA THR A 156 14.32 -1.82 6.39
C THR A 156 13.11 -2.70 6.66
N SER A 157 12.45 -3.17 5.59
CA SER A 157 11.31 -4.08 5.64
C SER A 157 11.70 -5.55 5.51
N MET A 158 12.97 -5.84 5.15
CA MET A 158 13.47 -7.21 5.06
C MET A 158 13.32 -7.93 6.41
N SER A 159 12.50 -8.99 6.42
CA SER A 159 12.24 -9.78 7.61
C SER A 159 13.54 -10.30 8.23
N SER A 160 13.61 -10.35 9.56
CA SER A 160 14.71 -10.99 10.29
C SER A 160 14.84 -12.49 9.98
N SER A 161 13.83 -13.08 9.33
CA SER A 161 13.86 -14.46 8.82
C SER A 161 14.63 -14.62 7.51
N LEU A 162 15.04 -13.53 6.84
CA LEU A 162 15.83 -13.60 5.61
C LEU A 162 17.31 -13.90 5.94
N PRO A 163 18.03 -14.63 5.06
CA PRO A 163 19.44 -14.92 5.25
C PRO A 163 20.26 -13.63 5.39
N THR A 164 21.10 -13.57 6.42
CA THR A 164 21.98 -12.41 6.67
C THR A 164 22.87 -12.08 5.47
N ASP A 165 23.25 -13.09 4.69
CA ASP A 165 24.10 -12.91 3.50
C ASP A 165 23.38 -12.17 2.36
N LEU A 166 22.06 -12.36 2.21
CA LEU A 166 21.26 -11.61 1.24
C LEU A 166 21.21 -10.13 1.58
N ILE A 167 20.97 -9.82 2.87
CA ILE A 167 20.94 -8.44 3.37
C ILE A 167 22.30 -7.78 3.13
N LYS A 168 23.40 -8.46 3.49
CA LYS A 168 24.76 -7.96 3.24
C LYS A 168 25.06 -7.75 1.76
N MET A 169 24.58 -8.62 0.88
CA MET A 169 24.75 -8.49 -0.57
C MET A 169 24.06 -7.23 -1.08
N ALA A 170 22.81 -7.01 -0.69
CA ALA A 170 22.04 -5.83 -1.07
C ALA A 170 22.70 -4.55 -0.53
N GLU A 171 23.10 -4.51 0.75
CA GLU A 171 23.85 -3.39 1.34
C GLU A 171 25.15 -3.09 0.57
N ALA A 172 25.93 -4.12 0.21
CA ALA A 172 27.17 -3.96 -0.53
C ALA A 172 26.93 -3.37 -1.93
N ILE A 173 25.88 -3.80 -2.63
CA ILE A 173 25.49 -3.27 -3.94
C ILE A 173 25.06 -1.82 -3.83
N HIS A 174 24.19 -1.49 -2.88
CA HIS A 174 23.75 -0.11 -2.66
C HIS A 174 24.93 0.81 -2.31
N LYS A 175 25.81 0.35 -1.40
CA LYS A 175 27.01 1.10 -1.03
C LYS A 175 27.93 1.33 -2.22
N LYS A 176 28.22 0.28 -3.00
CA LYS A 176 29.06 0.39 -4.21
C LYS A 176 28.48 1.40 -5.21
N ARG A 177 27.19 1.26 -5.55
CA ARG A 177 26.47 2.18 -6.45
C ARG A 177 26.55 3.64 -5.97
N MET A 178 26.48 3.87 -4.66
CA MET A 178 26.62 5.21 -4.11
C MET A 178 28.03 5.80 -4.23
N HIS A 179 29.09 4.99 -4.09
CA HIS A 179 30.47 5.46 -4.28
C HIS A 179 30.77 5.81 -5.74
N GLU A 180 30.15 5.07 -6.66
CA GLU A 180 30.34 5.21 -8.10
C GLU A 180 29.40 6.27 -8.72
N LEU A 181 28.51 6.87 -7.91
CA LEU A 181 27.51 7.81 -8.38
C LEU A 181 28.15 9.16 -8.75
N VAL A 182 28.22 9.39 -10.06
CA VAL A 182 28.64 10.66 -10.66
C VAL A 182 27.46 11.29 -11.38
N ILE A 183 27.06 12.48 -10.96
CA ILE A 183 25.96 13.27 -11.51
C ILE A 183 26.51 14.14 -12.66
N PRO A 184 26.06 13.92 -13.90
CA PRO A 184 26.48 14.74 -15.01
C PRO A 184 25.86 16.15 -14.95
N VAL A 185 26.64 17.15 -15.31
CA VAL A 185 26.22 18.56 -15.31
C VAL A 185 26.46 19.16 -16.69
N SER A 186 25.42 19.78 -17.24
CA SER A 186 25.51 20.51 -18.51
C SER A 186 24.65 21.77 -18.45
N ARG A 187 25.17 22.90 -18.98
CA ARG A 187 24.41 24.17 -19.12
C ARG A 187 23.70 24.61 -17.82
N LYS A 188 24.38 24.51 -16.67
CA LYS A 188 23.83 24.81 -15.33
C LYS A 188 22.66 23.92 -14.88
N GLN A 189 22.50 22.76 -15.48
CA GLN A 189 21.53 21.75 -15.09
C GLN A 189 22.23 20.44 -14.74
N ALA A 190 21.77 19.80 -13.68
CA ALA A 190 22.16 18.46 -13.29
C ALA A 190 21.25 17.43 -13.98
N HIS A 191 21.86 16.37 -14.50
CA HIS A 191 21.20 15.21 -15.09
C HIS A 191 20.90 14.18 -14.01
N LEU A 192 19.62 13.91 -13.78
CA LEU A 192 19.14 13.14 -12.64
C LEU A 192 18.85 11.68 -12.96
N GLU A 193 19.08 11.21 -14.20
CA GLU A 193 18.79 9.83 -14.61
C GLU A 193 19.42 8.82 -13.64
N LYS A 194 20.73 8.95 -13.37
CA LYS A 194 21.46 8.09 -12.42
C LYS A 194 20.91 8.15 -10.99
N LEU A 195 20.37 9.29 -10.57
CA LEU A 195 19.78 9.43 -9.24
C LEU A 195 18.44 8.67 -9.16
N TRP A 196 17.57 8.79 -10.15
CA TRP A 196 16.36 7.98 -10.27
C TRP A 196 16.69 6.48 -10.33
N HIS A 197 17.79 6.14 -11.00
CA HIS A 197 18.34 4.78 -11.09
C HIS A 197 19.18 4.33 -9.88
N SER A 198 19.06 5.01 -8.74
CA SER A 198 19.68 4.60 -7.47
C SER A 198 18.65 4.63 -6.33
N GLU A 199 18.79 3.75 -5.33
CA GLU A 199 17.83 3.67 -4.21
C GLU A 199 17.78 4.98 -3.41
N TYR A 200 18.93 5.41 -2.89
CA TYR A 200 19.01 6.62 -2.07
C TYR A 200 18.80 7.89 -2.88
N GLY A 201 19.24 7.92 -4.15
CA GLY A 201 18.95 9.05 -5.04
C GLY A 201 17.45 9.18 -5.33
N ARG A 202 16.77 8.06 -5.62
CA ARG A 202 15.32 8.05 -5.85
C ARG A 202 14.55 8.49 -4.61
N ILE A 203 14.93 8.01 -3.42
CA ILE A 203 14.34 8.45 -2.15
C ILE A 203 14.54 9.96 -1.96
N ALA A 204 15.76 10.47 -2.18
CA ALA A 204 16.06 11.89 -2.02
C ALA A 204 15.27 12.76 -3.01
N LEU A 205 15.20 12.36 -4.29
CA LEU A 205 14.41 13.06 -5.30
C LEU A 205 12.91 13.05 -4.99
N ALA A 206 12.38 11.91 -4.51
CA ALA A 206 11.00 11.78 -4.09
C ALA A 206 10.69 12.67 -2.88
N GLU A 207 11.55 12.70 -1.87
CA GLU A 207 11.39 13.53 -0.66
C GLU A 207 11.44 15.02 -0.98
N GLN A 208 12.29 15.42 -1.93
CA GLN A 208 12.38 16.80 -2.40
C GLN A 208 11.31 17.16 -3.45
N GLY A 209 10.49 16.20 -3.89
CA GLY A 209 9.44 16.45 -4.87
C GLY A 209 9.99 16.93 -6.22
N VAL A 210 11.16 16.42 -6.62
CA VAL A 210 11.79 16.75 -7.89
C VAL A 210 11.06 16.04 -9.04
N LYS A 211 10.84 16.76 -10.14
CA LYS A 211 10.14 16.25 -11.34
C LYS A 211 11.10 16.16 -12.52
N GLY A 212 11.05 15.03 -13.23
CA GLY A 212 11.80 14.78 -14.46
C GLY A 212 13.28 14.49 -14.19
N ASN A 213 14.06 14.51 -15.28
CA ASN A 213 15.47 14.11 -15.26
C ASN A 213 16.45 15.28 -15.24
N ARG A 214 15.98 16.51 -15.01
CA ARG A 214 16.83 17.70 -15.00
C ARG A 214 16.49 18.60 -13.83
N LEU A 215 17.52 19.15 -13.21
CA LEU A 215 17.39 20.06 -12.05
C LEU A 215 18.36 21.24 -12.19
N PRO A 216 17.95 22.47 -11.89
CA PRO A 216 18.89 23.58 -11.80
C PRO A 216 20.00 23.30 -10.79
N LEU A 217 21.24 23.67 -11.11
CA LEU A 217 22.36 23.47 -10.19
C LEU A 217 22.16 24.13 -8.81
N SER A 218 21.43 25.24 -8.74
CA SER A 218 21.09 25.93 -7.48
C SER A 218 20.32 25.04 -6.51
N ASP A 219 19.56 24.09 -7.04
CA ASP A 219 18.64 23.25 -6.28
C ASP A 219 19.24 21.85 -6.04
N LEU A 220 20.39 21.54 -6.66
CA LEU A 220 21.05 20.24 -6.53
C LEU A 220 21.59 20.01 -5.12
N ASP A 221 22.14 21.03 -4.47
CA ASP A 221 22.75 20.89 -3.14
C ASP A 221 21.75 20.40 -2.08
N SER A 222 20.46 20.76 -2.18
CA SER A 222 19.43 20.26 -1.27
C SER A 222 19.23 18.75 -1.45
N VAL A 223 19.15 18.26 -2.69
CA VAL A 223 19.04 16.83 -3.00
C VAL A 223 20.27 16.06 -2.51
N LEU A 224 21.47 16.59 -2.77
CA LEU A 224 22.73 15.98 -2.33
C LEU A 224 22.85 15.91 -0.81
N SER A 225 22.34 16.93 -0.10
CA SER A 225 22.36 16.94 1.37
C SER A 225 21.53 15.80 1.98
N VAL A 226 20.39 15.45 1.37
CA VAL A 226 19.56 14.32 1.80
C VAL A 226 20.30 13.00 1.61
N ILE A 227 20.99 12.83 0.48
CA ILE A 227 21.79 11.64 0.19
C ILE A 227 22.95 11.52 1.19
N GLN A 228 23.66 12.62 1.44
CA GLN A 228 24.78 12.65 2.37
C GLN A 228 24.34 12.35 3.81
N LEU A 229 23.20 12.90 4.25
CA LEU A 229 22.66 12.63 5.58
C LEU A 229 22.35 11.14 5.78
N ARG A 230 21.86 10.46 4.74
CA ARG A 230 21.46 9.04 4.80
C ARG A 230 22.62 8.08 4.67
N THR A 231 23.61 8.41 3.85
CA THR A 231 24.64 7.46 3.44
C THR A 231 26.04 7.82 3.94
N GLY A 232 26.26 9.06 4.35
CA GLY A 232 27.59 9.61 4.63
C GLY A 232 28.40 9.95 3.38
N TYR A 233 27.88 9.67 2.18
CA TYR A 233 28.56 9.92 0.91
C TYR A 233 27.99 11.14 0.20
N ARG A 234 28.87 11.97 -0.37
CA ARG A 234 28.49 13.06 -1.27
C ARG A 234 28.74 12.61 -2.71
N PRO A 235 27.70 12.43 -3.54
CA PRO A 235 27.86 12.16 -4.96
C PRO A 235 28.75 13.22 -5.63
N MET A 236 29.58 12.80 -6.58
CA MET A 236 30.42 13.73 -7.34
C MET A 236 29.64 14.32 -8.51
N THR A 237 29.87 15.59 -8.81
CA THR A 237 29.40 16.21 -10.05
C THR A 237 30.53 16.26 -11.07
N LYS A 238 30.23 16.00 -12.34
CA LYS A 238 31.19 16.12 -13.43
C LYS A 238 30.57 16.93 -14.57
N ASP A 239 31.32 17.89 -15.09
CA ASP A 239 30.92 18.58 -16.32
C ASP A 239 30.99 17.58 -17.48
N ASP A 240 29.85 17.39 -18.15
CA ASP A 240 29.77 16.53 -19.33
C ASP A 240 30.29 17.30 -20.55
N ASP A 241 31.55 17.04 -20.91
CA ASP A 241 32.05 17.25 -22.29
C ASP A 241 32.40 15.91 -22.97
N ASP A 242 32.41 14.79 -22.22
CA ASP A 242 32.62 13.44 -22.75
C ASP A 242 31.60 12.46 -22.14
N SER A 243 30.72 11.96 -23.01
CA SER A 243 29.67 10.97 -22.77
C SER A 243 30.22 9.70 -22.11
N LEU A 244 30.01 9.54 -20.81
CA LEU A 244 30.04 8.22 -20.18
C LEU A 244 28.65 7.58 -20.32
N GLU A 245 28.36 7.03 -21.51
CA GLU A 245 27.26 6.10 -21.73
C GLU A 245 27.55 4.80 -20.98
N VAL A 246 27.31 4.79 -19.67
CA VAL A 246 27.12 3.53 -18.95
C VAL A 246 25.67 3.14 -19.17
N PRO A 247 25.37 1.95 -19.75
CA PRO A 247 24.00 1.48 -19.86
C PRO A 247 23.37 1.43 -18.48
N GLU A 248 22.35 2.24 -18.24
CA GLU A 248 21.66 2.26 -16.96
C GLU A 248 20.81 0.99 -16.84
N VAL A 249 21.05 0.22 -15.78
CA VAL A 249 20.20 -0.93 -15.44
C VAL A 249 18.81 -0.40 -15.12
N SER A 250 17.79 -0.89 -15.82
CA SER A 250 16.38 -0.60 -15.54
C SER A 250 15.80 -1.66 -14.59
N PRO A 251 14.72 -1.37 -13.85
CA PRO A 251 14.02 -2.39 -13.07
C PRO A 251 13.59 -3.54 -13.99
N SER A 252 14.01 -4.76 -13.68
CA SER A 252 13.69 -5.95 -14.46
C SER A 252 12.20 -6.34 -14.35
N ASN A 253 11.56 -6.02 -13.22
CA ASN A 253 10.12 -6.16 -13.04
C ASN A 253 9.36 -4.97 -13.68
N VAL A 254 8.48 -5.26 -14.64
CA VAL A 254 7.79 -4.26 -15.47
C VAL A 254 6.95 -3.27 -14.65
N GLU A 255 6.27 -3.75 -13.60
CA GLU A 255 5.40 -2.94 -12.75
C GLU A 255 6.21 -1.96 -11.91
N TYR A 256 7.42 -2.35 -11.48
CA TYR A 256 8.37 -1.45 -10.82
C TYR A 256 9.03 -0.49 -11.82
N GLY A 257 9.23 -0.90 -13.08
CA GLY A 257 9.62 0.01 -14.16
C GLY A 257 8.55 1.09 -14.40
N ASN A 258 7.28 0.70 -14.45
CA ASN A 258 6.15 1.64 -14.55
C ASN A 258 6.08 2.57 -13.34
N LEU A 259 6.30 2.03 -12.12
CA LEU A 259 6.36 2.83 -10.91
C LEU A 259 7.46 3.90 -10.99
N LEU A 260 8.67 3.52 -11.40
CA LEU A 260 9.79 4.45 -11.56
C LEU A 260 9.43 5.56 -12.55
N ALA A 261 8.89 5.22 -13.72
CA ALA A 261 8.47 6.20 -14.72
C ALA A 261 7.39 7.15 -14.20
N MET A 262 6.41 6.65 -13.45
CA MET A 262 5.36 7.47 -12.83
C MET A 262 5.92 8.38 -11.73
N MET A 263 6.90 7.90 -10.94
CA MET A 263 7.58 8.72 -9.93
C MET A 263 8.36 9.86 -10.58
N THR A 264 9.18 9.55 -11.60
CA THR A 264 9.96 10.55 -12.35
C THR A 264 9.07 11.62 -12.96
N ASN A 265 7.92 11.24 -13.53
CA ASN A 265 6.99 12.18 -14.16
C ASN A 265 6.02 12.86 -13.17
N GLN A 266 6.02 12.44 -11.91
CA GLN A 266 5.04 12.82 -10.89
C GLN A 266 3.59 12.60 -11.34
N ASP A 267 3.31 11.47 -11.99
CA ASP A 267 1.96 11.06 -12.37
C ASP A 267 1.21 10.52 -11.15
N ILE A 268 0.56 11.42 -10.40
CA ILE A 268 -0.11 11.11 -9.13
C ILE A 268 -1.26 10.11 -9.28
N ASP A 269 -2.00 10.19 -10.39
CA ASP A 269 -3.10 9.27 -10.67
C ASP A 269 -2.53 7.88 -11.04
N GLY A 270 -1.47 7.83 -11.86
CA GLY A 270 -0.73 6.61 -12.17
C GLY A 270 -0.17 5.92 -10.92
N LEU A 271 0.48 6.66 -10.02
CA LEU A 271 1.00 6.14 -8.75
C LEU A 271 -0.11 5.53 -7.89
N GLY A 272 -1.28 6.19 -7.86
CA GLY A 272 -2.47 5.68 -7.19
C GLY A 272 -3.00 4.39 -7.81
N LEU A 273 -2.97 4.26 -9.13
CA LEU A 273 -3.40 3.04 -9.86
C LEU A 273 -2.48 1.85 -9.65
N LEU A 274 -1.18 2.07 -9.39
CA LEU A 274 -0.24 1.01 -9.02
C LEU A 274 -0.35 0.63 -7.53
N GLY A 275 -0.68 1.58 -6.66
CA GLY A 275 -0.99 1.33 -5.24
C GLY A 275 0.22 0.92 -4.39
N SER A 276 1.44 1.20 -4.85
CA SER A 276 2.68 0.79 -4.19
C SER A 276 3.03 1.62 -2.95
N LYS A 277 3.57 0.99 -1.91
CA LYS A 277 4.11 1.70 -0.74
C LYS A 277 5.34 2.56 -1.08
N TYR A 278 6.05 2.24 -2.16
CA TYR A 278 7.29 2.93 -2.54
C TYR A 278 7.07 4.33 -3.12
N SER A 279 5.84 4.70 -3.47
CA SER A 279 5.51 6.05 -3.94
C SER A 279 5.24 7.05 -2.82
N LEU A 280 5.19 6.60 -1.55
CA LEU A 280 4.65 7.39 -0.43
C LEU A 280 5.41 8.67 -0.12
N SER A 281 6.75 8.65 -0.22
CA SER A 281 7.56 9.84 0.02
C SER A 281 7.20 10.94 -0.98
N LEU A 282 7.13 10.58 -2.27
CA LEU A 282 6.73 11.51 -3.33
C LEU A 282 5.28 11.98 -3.15
N LEU A 283 4.34 11.07 -2.88
CA LEU A 283 2.94 11.42 -2.64
C LEU A 283 2.79 12.40 -1.47
N SER A 284 3.55 12.21 -0.38
CA SER A 284 3.55 13.11 0.78
C SER A 284 4.06 14.51 0.41
N THR A 285 5.20 14.60 -0.28
CA THR A 285 5.76 15.89 -0.70
C THR A 285 4.84 16.63 -1.67
N VAL A 286 4.20 15.91 -2.60
CA VAL A 286 3.25 16.52 -3.54
C VAL A 286 1.95 16.95 -2.84
N LEU A 287 1.48 16.20 -1.85
CA LEU A 287 0.33 16.58 -1.04
C LEU A 287 0.63 17.86 -0.23
N GLU A 288 1.79 17.96 0.40
CA GLU A 288 2.24 19.16 1.11
C GLU A 288 2.29 20.38 0.18
N SER A 289 2.86 20.19 -1.02
CA SER A 289 2.89 21.23 -2.06
C SER A 289 1.49 21.65 -2.50
N ALA A 290 0.55 20.71 -2.64
CA ALA A 290 -0.83 21.01 -2.98
C ALA A 290 -1.58 21.76 -1.86
N ILE A 291 -1.29 21.44 -0.59
CA ILE A 291 -1.81 22.16 0.58
C ILE A 291 -1.30 23.60 0.59
N ALA A 292 0.01 23.79 0.43
CA ALA A 292 0.62 25.11 0.40
C ALA A 292 0.05 25.96 -0.75
N ALA A 293 -0.08 25.37 -1.94
CA ALA A 293 -0.69 26.04 -3.09
C ALA A 293 -2.15 26.44 -2.83
N TYR A 294 -2.95 25.58 -2.19
CA TYR A 294 -4.34 25.93 -1.83
C TYR A 294 -4.45 27.01 -0.75
N GLN A 295 -3.50 27.05 0.19
CA GLN A 295 -3.47 28.09 1.21
C GLN A 295 -3.15 29.47 0.61
N GLN A 296 -2.32 29.51 -0.42
CA GLN A 296 -1.99 30.72 -1.18
C GLN A 296 -3.11 31.11 -2.16
N ASP A 297 -3.63 30.16 -2.92
CA ASP A 297 -4.73 30.30 -3.87
C ASP A 297 -5.87 29.34 -3.53
N LYS A 298 -6.94 29.88 -2.93
CA LYS A 298 -8.13 29.11 -2.51
C LYS A 298 -9.06 28.72 -3.66
N SER A 299 -8.56 28.66 -4.90
CA SER A 299 -9.32 28.27 -6.07
C SER A 299 -9.78 26.81 -6.04
N THR A 300 -10.86 26.53 -6.78
CA THR A 300 -11.40 25.17 -6.94
C THR A 300 -10.38 24.21 -7.55
N ASN A 301 -9.51 24.70 -8.44
CA ASN A 301 -8.50 23.86 -9.08
C ASN A 301 -7.43 23.39 -8.09
N MET A 302 -6.95 24.29 -7.21
CA MET A 302 -6.01 23.90 -6.15
C MET A 302 -6.64 22.93 -5.16
N PHE A 303 -7.91 23.14 -4.82
CA PHE A 303 -8.64 22.20 -3.97
C PHE A 303 -8.77 20.82 -4.62
N ARG A 304 -9.09 20.74 -5.92
CA ARG A 304 -9.15 19.45 -6.66
C ARG A 304 -7.81 18.73 -6.67
N ARG A 305 -6.70 19.46 -6.84
CA ARG A 305 -5.35 18.88 -6.77
C ARG A 305 -5.06 18.28 -5.39
N PHE A 306 -5.40 18.98 -4.32
CA PHE A 306 -5.32 18.46 -2.95
C PHE A 306 -6.14 17.17 -2.79
N ILE A 307 -7.40 17.15 -3.24
CA ILE A 307 -8.26 15.96 -3.16
C ILE A 307 -7.70 14.78 -3.96
N SER A 308 -7.16 15.01 -5.18
CA SER A 308 -6.51 13.96 -5.98
C SER A 308 -5.31 13.35 -5.25
N CYS A 309 -4.41 14.19 -4.69
CA CYS A 309 -3.26 13.70 -3.93
C CYS A 309 -3.68 12.88 -2.71
N MET A 310 -4.68 13.35 -1.95
CA MET A 310 -5.25 12.62 -0.82
C MET A 310 -5.87 11.27 -1.25
N SER A 311 -6.56 11.24 -2.40
CA SER A 311 -7.13 10.02 -2.97
C SER A 311 -6.04 8.98 -3.26
N SER A 312 -4.91 9.38 -3.84
CA SER A 312 -3.78 8.47 -4.09
C SER A 312 -3.20 7.88 -2.80
N HIS A 313 -3.15 8.63 -1.70
CA HIS A 313 -2.80 8.07 -0.38
C HIS A 313 -3.81 7.02 0.11
N VAL A 314 -5.11 7.24 -0.07
CA VAL A 314 -6.17 6.26 0.29
C VAL A 314 -6.11 5.01 -0.59
N GLN A 315 -5.66 5.15 -1.84
CA GLN A 315 -5.43 4.05 -2.76
C GLN A 315 -4.22 3.24 -2.36
N VAL A 316 -3.08 3.86 -2.03
CA VAL A 316 -1.90 3.12 -1.53
C VAL A 316 -2.18 2.48 -0.17
N ARG A 317 -2.81 3.22 0.75
CA ARG A 317 -3.25 2.79 2.09
C ARG A 317 -2.16 2.19 2.99
N SER A 318 -0.93 2.65 2.82
CA SER A 318 0.14 2.29 3.76
C SER A 318 -0.03 3.05 5.08
N LEU A 319 0.22 2.39 6.21
CA LEU A 319 0.21 3.00 7.55
C LEU A 319 1.16 4.20 7.67
N ASN A 320 2.19 4.27 6.83
CA ASN A 320 3.08 5.44 6.79
C ASN A 320 2.38 6.72 6.30
N SER A 321 1.21 6.61 5.64
CA SER A 321 0.38 7.78 5.27
C SER A 321 -0.26 8.46 6.48
N LEU A 322 -0.39 7.76 7.62
CA LEU A 322 -1.06 8.28 8.81
C LEU A 322 -0.36 9.54 9.33
N ALA A 323 0.98 9.53 9.39
CA ALA A 323 1.76 10.67 9.84
C ALA A 323 1.57 11.91 8.94
N THR A 324 1.47 11.71 7.62
CA THR A 324 1.17 12.80 6.69
C THR A 324 -0.22 13.37 6.94
N PHE A 325 -1.25 12.53 7.08
CA PHE A 325 -2.62 13.00 7.36
C PHE A 325 -2.76 13.66 8.74
N GLU A 326 -2.09 13.13 9.76
CA GLU A 326 -2.07 13.73 11.09
C GLU A 326 -1.52 15.15 11.07
N ARG A 327 -0.46 15.43 10.29
CA ARG A 327 0.06 16.80 10.10
C ARG A 327 -0.98 17.72 9.48
N VAL A 328 -1.71 17.25 8.45
CA VAL A 328 -2.79 18.05 7.84
C VAL A 328 -3.93 18.32 8.82
N MET A 329 -4.23 17.38 9.72
CA MET A 329 -5.25 17.55 10.77
C MET A 329 -4.87 18.56 11.87
N GLN A 330 -3.62 19.03 11.93
CA GLN A 330 -3.21 20.12 12.81
C GLN A 330 -3.55 21.51 12.23
N LEU A 331 -3.96 21.60 10.96
CA LEU A 331 -4.28 22.86 10.31
C LEU A 331 -5.63 23.41 10.83
N ASP A 332 -5.76 24.73 10.90
CA ASP A 332 -7.03 25.38 11.28
C ASP A 332 -8.08 25.36 10.17
N ASN A 333 -7.69 25.01 8.93
CA ASN A 333 -8.56 25.08 7.76
C ASN A 333 -9.47 23.85 7.67
N SER A 334 -10.72 23.97 8.13
CA SER A 334 -11.70 22.87 8.08
C SER A 334 -11.95 22.32 6.68
N ARG A 335 -11.80 23.13 5.61
CA ARG A 335 -11.95 22.64 4.23
C ARG A 335 -10.88 21.61 3.84
N LEU A 336 -9.70 21.67 4.45
CA LEU A 336 -8.65 20.66 4.27
C LEU A 336 -8.76 19.53 5.28
N VAL A 337 -9.05 19.87 6.55
CA VAL A 337 -9.12 18.89 7.63
C VAL A 337 -10.28 17.92 7.45
N THR A 338 -11.47 18.38 7.05
CA THR A 338 -12.65 17.51 6.93
C THR A 338 -12.43 16.38 5.90
N PRO A 339 -11.98 16.64 4.65
CA PRO A 339 -11.68 15.58 3.69
C PRO A 339 -10.62 14.59 4.19
N VAL A 340 -9.54 15.08 4.82
CA VAL A 340 -8.49 14.21 5.38
C VAL A 340 -9.02 13.36 6.53
N THR A 341 -9.92 13.91 7.35
CA THR A 341 -10.62 13.17 8.42
C THR A 341 -11.41 12.00 7.85
N VAL A 342 -12.16 12.25 6.77
CA VAL A 342 -12.91 11.20 6.06
C VAL A 342 -11.97 10.19 5.40
N ALA A 343 -10.88 10.66 4.78
CA ALA A 343 -9.87 9.79 4.16
C ALA A 343 -9.22 8.85 5.17
N LEU A 344 -8.91 9.33 6.38
CA LEU A 344 -8.32 8.56 7.46
C LEU A 344 -9.26 7.46 7.97
N GLY A 345 -10.58 7.67 7.89
CA GLY A 345 -11.59 6.64 8.18
C GLY A 345 -11.52 5.38 7.32
N ASN A 346 -10.68 5.39 6.28
CA ASN A 346 -10.44 4.28 5.36
C ASN A 346 -9.18 3.48 5.69
N PHE A 347 -8.44 3.89 6.72
CA PHE A 347 -7.29 3.15 7.25
C PHE A 347 -7.82 2.35 8.43
N TYR A 348 -8.17 1.09 8.16
CA TYR A 348 -8.79 0.18 9.12
C TYR A 348 -7.80 -0.33 10.18
N HIS A 349 -7.17 0.60 10.90
CA HIS A 349 -6.10 0.35 11.86
C HIS A 349 -6.31 1.16 13.14
N GLU A 350 -5.91 0.61 14.28
CA GLU A 350 -6.08 1.26 15.59
C GLU A 350 -5.39 2.64 15.67
N SER A 351 -4.22 2.79 15.04
CA SER A 351 -3.48 4.07 14.99
C SER A 351 -4.27 5.17 14.27
N ALA A 352 -4.97 4.84 13.19
CA ALA A 352 -5.85 5.79 12.51
C ALA A 352 -7.04 6.17 13.41
N GLY A 353 -7.59 5.18 14.14
CA GLY A 353 -8.60 5.42 15.17
C GLY A 353 -8.11 6.36 16.27
N SER A 354 -6.87 6.19 16.73
CA SER A 354 -6.24 7.05 17.74
C SER A 354 -6.16 8.50 17.30
N VAL A 355 -5.61 8.75 16.10
CA VAL A 355 -5.50 10.10 15.54
C VAL A 355 -6.87 10.77 15.41
N LEU A 356 -7.90 10.03 14.96
CA LEU A 356 -9.25 10.56 14.85
C LEU A 356 -9.91 10.85 16.20
N ILE A 357 -9.68 10.01 17.20
CA ILE A 357 -10.21 10.18 18.56
C ILE A 357 -9.58 11.42 19.21
N GLU A 358 -8.27 11.60 19.06
CA GLU A 358 -7.57 12.78 19.54
C GLU A 358 -8.11 14.06 18.86
N LEU A 359 -8.24 14.03 17.52
CA LEU A 359 -8.82 15.14 16.76
C LEU A 359 -10.24 15.47 17.24
N ALA A 360 -11.09 14.45 17.44
CA ALA A 360 -12.43 14.62 17.97
C ALA A 360 -12.43 15.23 19.38
N CYS A 361 -11.44 14.89 20.22
CA CYS A 361 -11.34 15.42 21.57
C CYS A 361 -10.90 16.89 21.63
N ARG A 362 -10.04 17.34 20.70
CA ARG A 362 -9.47 18.70 20.73
C ARG A 362 -10.19 19.71 19.83
N THR A 363 -10.85 19.26 18.76
CA THR A 363 -11.43 20.15 17.76
C THR A 363 -12.56 21.03 18.31
N ARG A 364 -12.65 22.26 17.80
CA ARG A 364 -13.76 23.19 18.05
C ARG A 364 -14.81 23.18 16.93
N SER A 365 -14.45 22.63 15.76
CA SER A 365 -15.34 22.57 14.60
C SER A 365 -16.31 21.41 14.73
N LYS A 366 -17.61 21.70 14.75
CA LYS A 366 -18.67 20.68 14.77
C LYS A 366 -18.65 19.80 13.51
N GLU A 367 -18.22 20.35 12.38
CA GLU A 367 -18.08 19.63 11.13
C GLU A 367 -16.97 18.57 11.23
N VAL A 368 -15.79 18.98 11.71
CA VAL A 368 -14.65 18.08 11.92
C VAL A 368 -14.99 17.04 12.98
N GLU A 369 -15.62 17.43 14.09
CA GLU A 369 -16.10 16.49 15.12
C GLU A 369 -17.02 15.41 14.53
N ALA A 370 -18.01 15.81 13.72
CA ALA A 370 -18.95 14.88 13.09
C ALA A 370 -18.26 13.95 12.08
N ALA A 371 -17.32 14.49 11.28
CA ALA A 371 -16.51 13.71 10.35
C ALA A 371 -15.62 12.70 11.09
N SER A 372 -14.99 13.10 12.21
CA SER A 372 -14.17 12.20 13.04
C SER A 372 -15.02 11.06 13.60
N ILE A 373 -16.18 11.36 14.21
CA ILE A 373 -17.06 10.31 14.75
C ILE A 373 -17.51 9.33 13.66
N THR A 374 -17.86 9.83 12.48
CA THR A 374 -18.25 8.98 11.34
C THR A 374 -17.10 8.09 10.88
N SER A 375 -15.90 8.66 10.81
CA SER A 375 -14.68 7.95 10.39
C SER A 375 -14.26 6.89 11.41
N ILE A 376 -14.33 7.19 12.71
CA ILE A 376 -14.10 6.21 13.79
C ILE A 376 -15.14 5.07 13.70
N THR A 377 -16.40 5.39 13.36
CA THR A 377 -17.43 4.36 13.14
C THR A 377 -17.04 3.41 12.00
N ASN A 378 -16.49 3.94 10.91
CA ASN A 378 -16.07 3.14 9.77
C ASN A 378 -14.89 2.23 10.11
N ILE A 379 -13.88 2.74 10.83
CA ILE A 379 -12.74 1.94 11.29
C ILE A 379 -13.21 0.85 12.25
N HIS A 380 -14.03 1.19 13.25
CA HIS A 380 -14.53 0.25 14.26
C HIS A 380 -15.23 -0.98 13.66
N ARG A 381 -15.94 -0.82 12.54
CA ARG A 381 -16.61 -1.94 11.87
C ARG A 381 -15.66 -3.06 11.45
N LYS A 382 -14.37 -2.76 11.26
CA LYS A 382 -13.33 -3.70 10.82
C LYS A 382 -12.20 -3.88 11.84
N CYS A 383 -11.98 -2.91 12.73
CA CYS A 383 -10.96 -2.93 13.78
C CYS A 383 -11.59 -2.58 15.14
N PRO A 384 -12.10 -3.59 15.88
CA PRO A 384 -12.69 -3.40 17.21
C PRO A 384 -11.70 -2.86 18.26
N GLU A 385 -10.38 -3.00 18.05
CA GLU A 385 -9.31 -2.53 18.94
C GLU A 385 -9.39 -1.01 19.20
N VAL A 386 -10.03 -0.26 18.30
CA VAL A 386 -10.36 1.17 18.49
C VAL A 386 -11.20 1.42 19.75
N GLU A 387 -11.96 0.44 20.25
CA GLU A 387 -12.68 0.56 21.52
C GLU A 387 -11.73 0.83 22.70
N VAL A 388 -10.58 0.16 22.74
CA VAL A 388 -9.56 0.34 23.80
C VAL A 388 -8.99 1.75 23.77
N VAL A 389 -8.75 2.28 22.56
CA VAL A 389 -8.26 3.64 22.37
C VAL A 389 -9.32 4.66 22.80
N LEU A 390 -10.58 4.40 22.49
CA LEU A 390 -11.71 5.25 22.88
C LEU A 390 -11.89 5.29 24.40
N ASP A 391 -11.75 4.16 25.09
CA ASP A 391 -11.81 4.08 26.54
C ASP A 391 -10.73 4.93 27.21
N LYS A 392 -9.48 4.82 26.73
CA LYS A 392 -8.35 5.63 27.20
C LYS A 392 -8.62 7.13 27.03
N ALA A 393 -9.13 7.53 25.86
CA ALA A 393 -9.44 8.94 25.59
C ALA A 393 -10.62 9.50 26.42
N LEU A 394 -11.59 8.65 26.78
CA LEU A 394 -12.69 9.04 27.64
C LEU A 394 -12.26 9.23 29.10
N ALA A 395 -11.21 8.52 29.52
CA ALA A 395 -10.58 8.68 30.84
C ALA A 395 -9.65 9.92 30.92
N SER A 396 -9.09 10.37 29.79
CA SER A 396 -8.23 11.56 29.70
C SER A 396 -9.01 12.87 29.48
N GLU A 397 -8.32 14.01 29.48
CA GLU A 397 -8.91 15.30 29.13
C GLU A 397 -9.42 15.29 27.68
N CYS A 398 -10.71 15.59 27.51
CA CYS A 398 -11.36 15.56 26.21
C CYS A 398 -12.53 16.53 26.20
N ARG A 399 -12.47 17.57 25.35
CA ARG A 399 -13.50 18.62 25.27
C ARG A 399 -14.86 18.03 24.86
N ASN A 400 -14.85 17.13 23.89
CA ASN A 400 -16.07 16.54 23.32
C ASN A 400 -16.44 15.19 23.98
N ARG A 401 -16.00 14.93 25.22
CA ARG A 401 -16.22 13.67 25.96
C ARG A 401 -17.67 13.19 25.94
N GLY A 402 -18.65 14.08 26.13
CA GLY A 402 -20.07 13.72 26.14
C GLY A 402 -20.61 13.19 24.80
N ARG A 403 -19.99 13.57 23.68
CA ARG A 403 -20.33 13.08 22.33
C ARG A 403 -19.66 11.73 22.07
N LEU A 404 -18.38 11.59 22.39
CA LEU A 404 -17.66 10.32 22.32
C LEU A 404 -18.29 9.24 23.22
N ARG A 405 -18.74 9.59 24.43
CA ARG A 405 -19.44 8.64 25.31
C ARG A 405 -20.79 8.19 24.75
N ARG A 406 -21.53 9.09 24.08
CA ARG A 406 -22.77 8.72 23.36
C ARG A 406 -22.50 7.85 22.14
N PHE A 407 -21.37 8.09 21.47
CA PHE A 407 -20.91 7.27 20.36
C PHE A 407 -20.52 5.86 20.84
N GLN A 408 -19.70 5.74 21.88
CA GLN A 408 -19.34 4.46 22.49
C GLN A 408 -20.56 3.61 22.87
N LYS A 409 -21.56 4.23 23.55
CA LYS A 409 -22.81 3.53 23.89
C LYS A 409 -23.57 3.00 22.66
N ARG A 410 -23.48 3.68 21.51
CA ARG A 410 -24.10 3.22 20.25
C ARG A 410 -23.32 2.05 19.64
N ILE A 411 -22.00 2.12 19.63
CA ILE A 411 -21.14 1.04 19.15
C ILE A 411 -21.31 -0.23 19.99
N LEU A 412 -21.26 -0.14 21.33
CA LEU A 412 -21.39 -1.30 22.21
C LEU A 412 -22.73 -2.03 22.06
N LYS A 413 -23.80 -1.29 21.75
CA LYS A 413 -25.11 -1.90 21.42
C LYS A 413 -25.10 -2.67 20.09
N THR A 414 -24.22 -2.30 19.17
CA THR A 414 -24.13 -2.85 17.80
C THR A 414 -23.06 -3.95 17.69
N SER A 415 -22.00 -3.90 18.50
CA SER A 415 -20.88 -4.85 18.51
C SER A 415 -21.26 -6.20 19.15
N ARG A 416 -22.04 -6.16 20.25
CA ARG A 416 -22.54 -7.37 20.95
C ARG A 416 -23.39 -8.32 20.11
N THR A 417 -23.85 -7.90 18.92
CA THR A 417 -24.66 -8.73 18.02
C THR A 417 -23.88 -9.35 16.86
N LYS A 418 -22.59 -9.01 16.66
CA LYS A 418 -21.84 -9.44 15.45
C LYS A 418 -20.53 -10.18 15.70
N TYR A 419 -19.83 -9.95 16.81
CA TYR A 419 -18.49 -10.54 17.04
C TYR A 419 -18.47 -11.75 17.98
N TYR A 420 -19.58 -12.01 18.69
CA TYR A 420 -19.78 -13.23 19.48
C TYR A 420 -20.98 -14.00 18.92
N LYS A 421 -20.74 -14.80 17.89
CA LYS A 421 -21.62 -15.91 17.49
C LYS A 421 -20.77 -17.11 17.15
#